data_AF-A0A3B7MUR4-F1
#
_entry.id   AF-A0A3B7MUR4-F1
#
_cell.length_a   1.000
_cell.length_b   1.000
_cell.length_c   1.000
_cell.angle_alpha   90.00
_cell.angle_beta   90.00
_cell.angle_gamma   90.00
#
_symmetry.space_group_name_H-M   'P 1'
#
loop_
_entity.id
_entity.type
_entity.pdbx_description
1 polymer ?
#
loop_
_entity_poly.entity_id
_entity_poly.type
_entity_poly.pdbx_seq_one_letter_code
_entity_poly.pdbx_strand_id
1 'polypeptide(L)'
;MENNSNQGDNLFNLSIEGAARELLQTAATWARIIAIVGFISGGLSLIGLIFGSPQANAAVAASSTLISLPFIALGVIINVFLFKFATNILGSLANMSQVQFNEGINNLRTYFKIIGILIIIGLSLVVLIVMFYGLGRGLR
;
A
#
# COMPACT_ATOMS: atom_id res chain seq x y z
N MET A 1 10.72 -37.42 35.35
CA MET A 1 10.08 -37.13 34.04
C MET A 1 9.26 -35.87 34.24
N GLU A 2 9.88 -34.70 34.14
CA GLU A 2 9.17 -33.42 34.24
C GLU A 2 9.10 -32.81 32.84
N ASN A 3 7.93 -33.02 32.25
CA ASN A 3 7.44 -32.33 31.07
C ASN A 3 6.97 -30.94 31.53
N ASN A 4 7.64 -29.86 31.10
CA ASN A 4 7.03 -28.52 30.99
C ASN A 4 8.04 -27.47 30.49
N SER A 5 7.96 -27.14 29.19
CA SER A 5 8.04 -25.75 28.71
C SER A 5 7.80 -25.65 27.19
N ASN A 6 6.77 -26.32 26.64
CA ASN A 6 6.19 -25.90 25.35
C ASN A 6 5.21 -24.74 25.59
N GLN A 7 5.73 -23.64 26.11
CA GLN A 7 5.06 -22.34 26.18
C GLN A 7 5.19 -21.55 24.86
N GLY A 8 5.37 -22.26 23.73
CA GLY A 8 5.32 -21.69 22.38
C GLY A 8 3.94 -21.71 21.73
N ASP A 9 3.01 -22.55 22.22
CA ASP A 9 1.82 -22.94 21.45
C ASP A 9 0.50 -22.30 21.92
N ASN A 10 0.52 -21.40 22.91
CA ASN A 10 -0.71 -20.89 23.54
C ASN A 10 -1.06 -19.43 23.21
N LEU A 11 -0.34 -18.77 22.29
CA LEU A 11 -0.66 -17.40 21.85
C LEU A 11 -1.87 -17.36 20.90
N PHE A 12 -2.19 -18.50 20.25
CA PHE A 12 -3.43 -18.70 19.49
C PHE A 12 -4.56 -19.37 20.29
N ASN A 13 -4.26 -19.88 21.50
CA ASN A 13 -5.21 -20.62 22.35
C ASN A 13 -5.91 -19.73 23.39
N LEU A 14 -5.44 -18.51 23.59
CA LEU A 14 -6.09 -17.50 24.42
C LEU A 14 -6.70 -16.42 23.53
N SER A 15 -8.02 -16.43 23.39
CA SER A 15 -8.78 -15.18 23.27
C SER A 15 -8.59 -14.32 22.01
N ILE A 16 -8.20 -14.87 20.86
CA ILE A 16 -8.68 -14.32 19.57
C ILE A 16 -10.10 -14.86 19.37
N GLU A 17 -11.00 -14.38 20.22
CA GLU A 17 -12.45 -14.53 20.16
C GLU A 17 -12.90 -14.31 18.71
N GLY A 18 -13.81 -15.13 18.18
CA GLY A 18 -14.14 -15.19 16.75
C GLY A 18 -14.31 -13.83 16.05
N ALA A 19 -14.72 -12.80 16.80
CA ALA A 19 -14.77 -11.41 16.39
C ALA A 19 -13.45 -10.87 15.78
N ALA A 20 -12.29 -11.05 16.41
CA ALA A 20 -11.03 -10.50 15.90
C ALA A 20 -10.59 -11.18 14.58
N ARG A 21 -10.87 -12.48 14.45
CA ARG A 21 -10.66 -13.24 13.21
C ARG A 21 -11.58 -12.75 12.09
N GLU A 22 -12.85 -12.52 12.39
CA GLU A 22 -13.84 -12.01 11.44
C GLU A 22 -13.49 -10.58 10.96
N LEU A 23 -13.06 -9.72 11.88
CA LEU A 23 -12.62 -8.36 11.56
C LEU A 23 -11.38 -8.38 10.65
N LEU A 24 -10.39 -9.21 10.95
CA LEU A 24 -9.19 -9.36 10.11
C LEU A 24 -9.52 -9.95 8.75
N GLN A 25 -10.42 -10.93 8.68
CA GLN A 25 -10.89 -11.51 7.42
C GLN A 25 -11.59 -10.45 6.56
N THR A 26 -12.45 -9.65 7.17
CA THR A 26 -13.17 -8.55 6.51
C THR A 26 -12.17 -7.51 6.01
N ALA A 27 -11.25 -7.07 6.85
CA ALA A 27 -10.21 -6.11 6.49
C ALA A 27 -9.31 -6.62 5.35
N ALA A 28 -8.89 -7.89 5.40
CA ALA A 28 -8.09 -8.51 4.35
C ALA A 28 -8.87 -8.62 3.02
N THR A 29 -10.18 -8.89 3.08
CA THR A 29 -11.05 -8.93 1.89
C THR A 29 -11.15 -7.56 1.22
N TRP A 30 -11.39 -6.50 2.00
CA TRP A 30 -11.41 -5.13 1.48
C TRP A 30 -10.05 -4.68 0.97
N ALA A 31 -8.96 -5.01 1.68
CA ALA A 31 -7.60 -4.73 1.22
C ALA A 31 -7.31 -5.39 -0.14
N ARG A 32 -7.82 -6.62 -0.37
CA ARG A 32 -7.69 -7.29 -1.67
C ARG A 32 -8.44 -6.54 -2.78
N ILE A 33 -9.66 -6.08 -2.50
CA ILE A 33 -10.45 -5.29 -3.45
C ILE A 33 -9.71 -3.99 -3.81
N ILE A 34 -9.23 -3.26 -2.80
CA ILE A 34 -8.48 -2.01 -2.98
C ILE A 34 -7.22 -2.26 -3.82
N ALA A 35 -6.47 -3.33 -3.53
CA ALA A 35 -5.28 -3.66 -4.30
C ALA A 35 -5.57 -3.96 -5.77
N ILE A 36 -6.64 -4.71 -6.06
CA ILE A 36 -7.08 -5.01 -7.43
C ILE A 36 -7.46 -3.72 -8.17
N VAL A 37 -8.27 -2.86 -7.54
CA VAL A 37 -8.64 -1.56 -8.12
C VAL A 37 -7.40 -0.70 -8.35
N GLY A 38 -6.44 -0.71 -7.43
CA GLY A 38 -5.15 -0.02 -7.57
C GLY A 38 -4.34 -0.53 -8.77
N PHE A 39 -4.29 -1.84 -9.00
CA PHE A 39 -3.64 -2.40 -10.19
C PHE A 39 -4.34 -2.02 -11.49
N ILE A 40 -5.67 -2.04 -11.51
CA ILE A 40 -6.46 -1.61 -12.68
C ILE A 40 -6.18 -0.14 -12.97
N SER A 41 -6.19 0.73 -11.94
CA SER A 41 -5.86 2.15 -12.09
C SER A 41 -4.44 2.36 -12.62
N GLY A 42 -3.47 1.59 -12.14
CA GLY A 42 -2.10 1.59 -12.66
C GLY A 42 -2.02 1.18 -14.13
N GLY A 43 -2.71 0.11 -14.51
CA GLY A 43 -2.79 -0.35 -15.91
C GLY A 43 -3.43 0.69 -16.84
N LEU A 44 -4.54 1.30 -16.42
CA LEU A 44 -5.18 2.38 -17.17
C LEU A 44 -4.27 3.61 -17.32
N SER A 45 -3.49 3.94 -16.29
CA SER A 45 -2.51 5.03 -16.35
C SER A 45 -1.41 4.76 -17.38
N LEU A 46 -0.94 3.51 -17.47
CA LEU A 46 0.04 3.10 -18.49
C LEU A 46 -0.53 3.19 -19.91
N ILE A 47 -1.78 2.75 -20.10
CA ILE A 47 -2.47 2.89 -21.39
C ILE A 47 -2.58 4.38 -21.75
N GLY A 48 -3.00 5.23 -20.83
CA GLY A 48 -3.09 6.67 -21.05
C GLY A 48 -1.74 7.32 -21.40
N LEU A 49 -0.63 6.77 -20.91
CA LEU A 49 0.71 7.22 -21.23
C LEU A 49 1.14 6.83 -22.65
N ILE A 50 0.80 5.61 -23.08
CA ILE A 50 1.13 5.11 -24.43
C ILE A 50 0.26 5.77 -25.51
N PHE A 51 -1.03 5.92 -25.23
CA PHE A 51 -2.01 6.50 -26.15
C PHE A 51 -2.26 8.00 -25.90
N GLY A 52 -1.34 8.65 -25.17
CA GLY A 52 -1.45 10.05 -24.75
C GLY A 52 -1.68 11.02 -25.91
N SER A 53 -2.26 12.18 -25.59
CA SER A 53 -2.84 13.14 -26.53
C SER A 53 -2.02 13.33 -27.82
N PRO A 54 -2.60 13.07 -29.02
CA PRO A 54 -1.92 13.28 -30.30
C PRO A 54 -1.47 14.73 -30.54
N GLN A 55 -2.02 15.67 -29.76
CA GLN A 55 -1.72 17.10 -29.84
C GLN A 55 -0.54 17.54 -28.98
N ALA A 56 0.03 16.67 -28.14
CA ALA A 56 1.23 17.01 -27.37
C ALA A 56 2.46 17.00 -28.28
N ASN A 57 3.28 18.05 -28.22
CA ASN A 57 4.58 18.03 -28.87
C ASN A 57 5.50 16.97 -28.20
N ALA A 58 6.51 16.51 -28.92
CA ALA A 58 7.40 15.43 -28.46
C ALA A 58 8.09 15.73 -27.12
N ALA A 59 8.44 17.00 -26.87
CA ALA A 59 9.09 17.41 -25.62
C ALA A 59 8.14 17.32 -24.40
N VAL A 60 6.87 17.70 -24.58
CA VAL A 60 5.84 17.60 -23.54
C VAL A 60 5.48 16.13 -23.28
N ALA A 61 5.42 15.29 -24.32
CA ALA A 61 5.16 13.86 -24.17
C ALA A 61 6.32 13.11 -23.47
N ALA A 62 7.57 13.47 -23.77
CA ALA A 62 8.73 12.88 -23.12
C ALA A 62 8.82 13.27 -21.64
N SER A 63 8.59 14.55 -21.32
CA SER A 63 8.61 15.03 -19.94
C SER A 63 7.47 14.46 -19.10
N SER A 64 6.26 14.35 -19.64
CA SER A 64 5.14 13.73 -18.92
C SER A 64 5.40 12.25 -18.61
N THR A 65 6.01 11.52 -19.55
CA THR A 65 6.39 10.11 -19.37
C THR A 65 7.46 9.93 -18.30
N LEU A 66 8.53 10.73 -18.38
CA LEU A 66 9.64 10.71 -17.42
C LEU A 66 9.17 10.98 -15.99
N ILE A 67 8.20 11.89 -15.82
CA ILE A 67 7.67 12.24 -14.51
C ILE A 67 6.69 11.19 -14.02
N SER A 68 5.74 10.74 -14.85
CA SER A 68 4.62 9.89 -14.40
C SER A 68 4.98 8.41 -14.20
N LEU A 69 5.90 7.87 -14.99
CA LEU A 69 6.25 6.44 -14.94
C LEU A 69 6.75 5.98 -13.55
N PRO A 70 7.65 6.72 -12.85
CA PRO A 70 8.05 6.37 -11.48
C PRO A 70 6.88 6.35 -10.49
N PHE A 71 5.93 7.28 -10.59
CA PHE A 71 4.76 7.31 -9.70
C PHE A 71 3.83 6.12 -9.95
N ILE A 72 3.62 5.74 -11.21
CA ILE A 72 2.83 4.57 -11.57
C ILE A 72 3.51 3.31 -11.01
N ALA A 73 4.82 3.15 -11.23
CA ALA A 73 5.58 2.01 -10.70
C ALA A 73 5.50 1.94 -9.16
N LEU A 74 5.67 3.07 -8.48
CA LEU A 74 5.56 3.17 -7.04
C LEU A 74 4.14 2.79 -6.55
N GLY A 75 3.09 3.28 -7.22
CA GLY A 75 1.71 2.92 -6.92
C GLY A 75 1.46 1.42 -7.05
N VAL A 76 1.99 0.79 -8.10
CA VAL A 76 1.90 -0.67 -8.29
C VAL A 76 2.62 -1.40 -7.17
N ILE A 77 3.86 -1.00 -6.83
CA ILE A 77 4.65 -1.62 -5.75
C ILE A 77 3.89 -1.57 -4.41
N ILE A 78 3.26 -0.45 -4.08
CA ILE A 78 2.47 -0.28 -2.86
C ILE A 78 1.28 -1.26 -2.85
N ASN A 79 0.56 -1.36 -3.96
CA ASN A 79 -0.58 -2.27 -4.09
C ASN A 79 -0.16 -3.75 -4.01
N VAL A 80 1.06 -4.12 -4.41
CA VAL A 80 1.62 -5.47 -4.21
C VAL A 80 1.70 -5.83 -2.73
N PHE A 81 2.17 -4.92 -1.87
CA PHE A 81 2.22 -5.19 -0.44
C PHE A 81 0.83 -5.34 0.17
N LEU A 82 -0.14 -4.53 -0.27
CA LEU A 82 -1.52 -4.63 0.19
C LEU A 82 -2.18 -5.95 -0.26
N PHE A 83 -1.91 -6.38 -1.50
CA PHE A 83 -2.38 -7.66 -2.03
C PHE A 83 -1.76 -8.84 -1.29
N LYS A 84 -0.45 -8.78 -1.00
CA LYS A 84 0.26 -9.80 -0.21
C LYS A 84 -0.27 -9.89 1.21
N PHE A 85 -0.52 -8.76 1.87
CA PHE A 85 -1.19 -8.73 3.17
C PHE A 85 -2.52 -9.48 3.12
N ALA A 86 -3.38 -9.12 2.18
CA ALA A 86 -4.70 -9.74 2.06
C ALA A 86 -4.61 -11.25 1.82
N THR A 87 -3.76 -11.68 0.90
CA THR A 87 -3.59 -13.09 0.53
C THR A 87 -3.04 -13.91 1.69
N ASN A 88 -2.01 -13.42 2.36
CA ASN A 88 -1.38 -14.13 3.47
C ASN A 88 -2.27 -14.19 4.72
N ILE A 89 -3.02 -13.12 5.04
CA ILE A 89 -3.97 -13.16 6.16
C ILE A 89 -5.10 -14.15 5.85
N LEU A 90 -5.74 -14.07 4.68
CA LEU A 90 -6.81 -15.00 4.32
C LEU A 90 -6.31 -16.46 4.32
N GLY A 91 -5.12 -16.72 3.78
CA GLY A 91 -4.48 -18.04 3.82
C GLY A 91 -4.16 -18.51 5.24
N SER A 92 -3.66 -17.62 6.10
CA SER A 92 -3.35 -17.94 7.50
C SER A 92 -4.60 -18.31 8.29
N LEU A 93 -5.73 -17.66 8.02
CA LEU A 93 -7.00 -17.95 8.67
C LEU A 93 -7.58 -19.28 8.18
N ALA A 94 -7.40 -19.65 6.91
CA ALA A 94 -7.85 -20.93 6.39
C ALA A 94 -7.00 -22.10 6.89
N ASN A 95 -5.68 -21.92 6.93
CA ASN A 95 -4.71 -22.99 7.20
C ASN A 95 -4.19 -22.99 8.66
N MET A 96 -4.66 -22.07 9.50
CA MET A 96 -4.15 -21.83 10.86
C MET A 96 -2.61 -21.67 10.90
N SER A 97 -2.04 -21.06 9.86
CA SER A 97 -0.59 -20.94 9.69
C SER A 97 -0.06 -19.63 10.29
N GLN A 98 0.67 -19.74 11.40
CA GLN A 98 1.35 -18.59 12.02
C GLN A 98 2.38 -17.93 11.11
N VAL A 99 3.06 -18.70 10.25
CA VAL A 99 4.04 -18.17 9.29
C VAL A 99 3.36 -17.21 8.32
N GLN A 100 2.26 -17.64 7.69
CA GLN A 100 1.49 -16.80 6.77
C GLN A 100 0.90 -15.58 7.49
N PHE A 101 0.45 -15.74 8.73
CA PHE A 101 -0.05 -14.62 9.53
C PHE A 101 1.03 -13.55 9.73
N ASN A 102 2.22 -13.95 10.19
CA ASN A 102 3.34 -13.05 10.43
C ASN A 102 3.78 -12.35 9.15
N GLU A 103 3.85 -13.07 8.02
CA GLU A 103 4.15 -12.46 6.73
C GLU A 103 3.07 -11.47 6.30
N GLY A 104 1.80 -11.80 6.49
CA GLY A 104 0.68 -10.91 6.19
C GLY A 104 0.81 -9.58 6.94
N ILE A 105 0.96 -9.66 8.27
CA ILE A 105 1.15 -8.48 9.12
C ILE A 105 2.41 -7.68 8.74
N ASN A 106 3.51 -8.35 8.39
CA ASN A 106 4.73 -7.67 7.95
C ASN A 106 4.53 -6.91 6.62
N ASN A 107 3.75 -7.47 5.69
CA ASN A 107 3.38 -6.76 4.45
C ASN A 107 2.50 -5.53 4.75
N LEU A 108 1.57 -5.62 5.70
CA LEU A 108 0.75 -4.47 6.12
C LEU A 108 1.60 -3.37 6.75
N ARG A 109 2.55 -3.74 7.62
CA ARG A 109 3.52 -2.80 8.19
C ARG A 109 4.31 -2.09 7.08
N THR A 110 4.77 -2.84 6.08
CA THR A 110 5.53 -2.27 4.97
C THR A 110 4.68 -1.32 4.13
N TYR A 111 3.42 -1.66 3.85
CA TYR A 111 2.45 -0.79 3.19
C TYR A 111 2.30 0.55 3.93
N PHE A 112 2.00 0.53 5.23
CA PHE A 112 1.83 1.76 6.01
C PHE A 112 3.11 2.57 6.14
N LYS A 113 4.28 1.92 6.22
CA LYS A 113 5.57 2.63 6.21
C LYS A 113 5.76 3.42 4.92
N ILE A 114 5.51 2.79 3.76
CA ILE A 114 5.66 3.47 2.47
C ILE A 114 4.66 4.61 2.35
N ILE A 115 3.37 4.37 2.62
CA ILE A 115 2.33 5.41 2.58
C ILE A 115 2.65 6.57 3.53
N GLY A 116 3.08 6.28 4.76
CA GLY A 116 3.46 7.30 5.74
C GLY A 116 4.62 8.18 5.26
N ILE A 117 5.66 7.58 4.66
CA ILE A 117 6.78 8.32 4.07
C ILE A 117 6.29 9.23 2.94
N LEU A 118 5.43 8.73 2.05
CA LEU A 118 4.87 9.54 0.95
C LEU A 118 4.01 10.69 1.44
N ILE A 119 3.23 10.49 2.50
CA ILE A 119 2.44 11.56 3.13
C ILE A 119 3.38 12.63 3.69
N ILE A 120 4.45 12.26 4.40
CA ILE A 120 5.42 13.22 4.95
C ILE A 120 6.07 14.04 3.84
N ILE A 121 6.50 13.38 2.74
CA ILE A 121 7.08 14.06 1.58
C ILE A 121 6.04 15.02 0.97
N GLY A 122 4.81 14.56 0.73
CA GLY A 122 3.73 15.37 0.16
C GLY A 122 3.40 16.60 1.01
N LEU A 123 3.27 16.43 2.32
CA LEU A 123 3.03 17.55 3.26
C LEU A 123 4.19 18.54 3.24
N SER A 124 5.44 18.06 3.23
CA SER A 124 6.63 18.92 3.16
C SER A 124 6.62 19.78 1.89
N LEU A 125 6.28 19.19 0.73
CA LEU A 125 6.16 19.93 -0.52
C LEU A 125 5.03 20.96 -0.49
N VAL A 126 3.87 20.59 0.05
CA VAL A 126 2.73 21.53 0.19
C VAL A 126 3.12 22.74 1.05
N VAL A 127 3.79 22.53 2.18
CA VAL A 127 4.29 23.63 3.04
C VAL A 127 5.24 24.55 2.28
N LEU A 128 6.21 23.98 1.54
CA LEU A 128 7.13 24.76 0.73
C LEU A 128 6.40 25.58 -0.33
N ILE A 129 5.47 24.98 -1.08
CA ILE A 129 4.66 25.67 -2.08
C ILE A 129 3.90 26.84 -1.46
N VAL A 130 3.24 26.62 -0.31
CA VAL A 130 2.49 27.67 0.39
C VAL A 130 3.41 28.79 0.86
N MET A 131 4.61 28.49 1.38
CA MET A 131 5.57 29.53 1.76
C MET A 131 6.03 30.36 0.55
N PHE A 132 6.46 29.71 -0.54
CA PHE A 132 6.98 30.43 -1.71
C PHE A 132 5.89 31.22 -2.46
N TYR A 133 4.71 30.63 -2.68
CA TYR A 133 3.61 31.30 -3.36
C TYR A 133 2.87 32.31 -2.47
N GLY A 134 2.79 32.05 -1.16
CA GLY A 134 2.17 32.93 -0.18
C GLY A 134 2.99 34.19 0.07
N LEU A 135 4.30 34.06 0.30
CA LEU A 135 5.18 35.24 0.43
C LEU A 135 5.31 36.02 -0.90
N GLY A 136 5.33 35.33 -2.04
CA GLY A 136 5.46 35.97 -3.36
C GLY A 136 4.25 36.85 -3.75
N ARG A 137 3.09 36.65 -3.12
CA ARG A 137 1.91 37.53 -3.30
C ARG A 137 1.82 38.67 -2.28
N GLY A 138 2.46 38.56 -1.12
CA GLY A 138 2.51 39.63 -0.11
C GLY A 138 3.59 40.68 -0.34
N LEU A 139 4.56 40.40 -1.23
CA LEU A 139 5.67 41.29 -1.59
C LEU A 139 5.45 42.05 -2.92
N ARG A 140 4.24 42.04 -3.48
CA ARG A 140 3.89 42.76 -4.72
C ARG A 140 2.87 43.85 -4.47
#